data_AF-A0A8T5NES1-F1
#
_entry.id   AF-A0A8T5NES1-F1
#
_cell.length_a   1.000
_cell.length_b   1.000
_cell.length_c   1.000
_cell.angle_alpha   90.00
_cell.angle_beta   90.00
_cell.angle_gamma   90.00
#
_symmetry.space_group_name_H-M   'P 1'
#
loop_
_entity.id
_entity.type
_entity.pdbx_description
1 polymer ?
#
loop_
_entity_poly.entity_id
_entity_poly.type
_entity_poly.pdbx_seq_one_letter_code
_entity_poly.pdbx_strand_id
1 'polypeptide(L)'
;GKLFHLQNIGEKYYFSNQPNINRILLNKMENVKEEELIDMEQELLRDSIKGGKLKVFIWEENAGNIADSEELKLVILKRENTEVMKNILKTKGQTPRVNINTLFFLYPLESERSGFINTMKRKIAYENIEKDKNLNLSDEQKKEVKKELKKTENNLKESIRRFYRMVAVPDKDGLKSNDLGIPTYGEEKGLSQEVYEKLRSDGEILEKIAPLVLREKYLTGREYVSTEQLYHSSLKTPGETRTINRTIWEQGIAEGVSKGLFGLGDLESNKPICRYFKEKASIALSGNEIVISEALCNDQRKKEEKISTPPETETSKETHDIDKYKTREKKQESLVKTRNEIQLRFKVPKGKIANIMGVMNLLQSKFETLEIELIANEGAITEQDYEDKIKEAFRQLGIELDEE
;
A
#
# COMPACT_ATOMS: atom_id res chain seq x y z
N GLY A 1 30.16 12.43 61.20
CA GLY A 1 31.10 11.38 60.75
C GLY A 1 31.21 11.40 59.25
N LYS A 2 32.38 11.12 58.65
CA LYS A 2 32.53 11.00 57.20
C LYS A 2 31.94 9.64 56.77
N LEU A 3 31.05 9.64 55.78
CA LEU A 3 30.53 8.41 55.17
C LEU A 3 31.60 7.85 54.22
N PHE A 4 31.87 6.54 54.34
CA PHE A 4 32.80 5.82 53.48
C PHE A 4 32.02 4.82 52.62
N HIS A 5 32.32 4.77 51.33
CA HIS A 5 31.74 3.90 50.33
C HIS A 5 32.79 2.88 49.89
N LEU A 6 32.42 1.60 49.87
CA LEU A 6 33.26 0.54 49.31
C LEU A 6 33.32 0.71 47.78
N GLN A 7 34.53 0.74 47.23
CA GLN A 7 34.82 0.79 45.80
C GLN A 7 35.63 -0.43 45.37
N ASN A 8 35.50 -0.80 44.09
CA ASN A 8 36.22 -1.90 43.46
C ASN A 8 36.96 -1.37 42.23
N ILE A 9 38.27 -1.60 42.17
CA ILE A 9 39.09 -1.43 40.96
C ILE A 9 39.87 -2.74 40.77
N GLY A 10 39.45 -3.56 39.81
CA GLY A 10 40.03 -4.89 39.57
C GLY A 10 39.72 -5.87 40.71
N GLU A 11 40.75 -6.47 41.30
CA GLU A 11 40.61 -7.38 42.45
C GLU A 11 40.77 -6.68 43.81
N LYS A 12 40.97 -5.36 43.85
CA LYS A 12 41.21 -4.62 45.10
C LYS A 12 39.96 -3.83 45.53
N TYR A 13 39.62 -3.97 46.80
CA TYR A 13 38.56 -3.20 47.46
C TYR A 13 39.17 -2.11 48.33
N TYR A 14 38.63 -0.89 48.25
CA TYR A 14 39.03 0.22 49.13
C TYR A 14 37.83 1.05 49.57
N PHE A 15 37.97 1.71 50.72
CA PHE A 15 36.97 2.64 51.22
C PHE A 15 37.29 4.05 50.72
N SER A 16 36.34 4.67 50.00
CA SER A 16 36.44 6.03 49.50
C SER A 16 35.36 6.91 50.11
N ASN A 17 35.64 8.19 50.31
CA ASN A 17 34.62 9.18 50.67
C ASN A 17 33.82 9.67 49.44
N GLN A 18 34.15 9.19 48.24
CA GLN A 18 33.43 9.52 47.01
C GLN A 18 32.23 8.58 46.79
N PRO A 19 31.07 9.10 46.35
CA PRO A 19 29.90 8.30 46.06
C PRO A 19 30.20 7.20 45.04
N ASN A 20 29.73 5.98 45.31
CA ASN A 20 29.84 4.86 44.37
C ASN A 20 28.75 5.02 43.29
N ILE A 21 29.14 5.26 42.03
CA ILE A 21 28.22 5.47 40.90
C ILE A 21 27.21 4.32 40.78
N ASN A 22 27.65 3.07 40.93
CA ASN A 22 26.75 1.91 40.85
C ASN A 22 25.69 1.94 41.94
N ARG A 23 26.05 2.34 43.17
CA ARG A 23 25.08 2.48 44.26
C ARG A 23 24.10 3.64 44.01
N ILE A 24 24.58 4.77 43.49
CA ILE A 24 23.70 5.89 43.11
C ILE A 24 22.75 5.46 42.00
N LEU A 25 23.25 4.75 40.98
CA LEU A 25 22.47 4.24 39.87
C LEU A 25 21.35 3.33 40.35
N LEU A 26 21.64 2.33 41.18
CA LEU A 26 20.63 1.42 41.73
C LEU A 26 19.55 2.18 42.51
N ASN A 27 19.95 3.10 43.39
CA ASN A 27 19.01 3.94 44.12
C ASN A 27 18.15 4.78 43.17
N LYS A 28 18.73 5.39 42.13
CA LYS A 28 17.97 6.20 41.16
C LYS A 28 17.03 5.32 40.32
N MET A 29 17.44 4.11 39.94
CA MET A 29 16.61 3.12 39.22
C MET A 29 15.38 2.67 40.03
N GLU A 30 15.54 2.48 41.34
CA GLU A 30 14.43 2.13 42.25
C GLU A 30 13.39 3.25 42.36
N ASN A 31 13.82 4.50 42.18
CA ASN A 31 12.96 5.69 42.25
C ASN A 31 12.33 6.09 40.90
N VAL A 32 12.61 5.38 39.81
CA VAL A 32 11.99 5.65 38.50
C VAL A 32 10.50 5.30 38.55
N LYS A 33 9.65 6.27 38.23
CA LYS A 33 8.19 6.09 38.20
C LYS A 33 7.73 5.35 36.95
N GLU A 34 6.57 4.71 37.04
CA GLU A 34 5.97 4.01 35.90
C GLU A 34 5.60 4.97 34.75
N GLU A 35 5.11 6.17 35.07
CA GLU A 35 4.78 7.21 34.08
C GLU A 35 6.00 7.58 33.22
N GLU A 36 7.19 7.73 33.83
CA GLU A 36 8.44 8.03 33.11
C GLU A 36 8.83 6.90 32.15
N LEU A 37 8.51 5.65 32.49
CA LEU A 37 8.75 4.50 31.61
C LEU A 37 7.79 4.49 30.42
N ILE A 38 6.51 4.79 30.67
CA ILE A 38 5.48 4.85 29.61
C ILE A 38 5.83 5.96 28.61
N ASP A 39 6.18 7.15 29.10
CA ASP A 39 6.54 8.28 28.24
C ASP A 39 7.79 7.97 27.39
N MET A 40 8.81 7.38 28.01
CA MET A 40 10.04 6.99 27.32
C MET A 40 9.79 5.89 26.27
N GLU A 41 8.99 4.88 26.59
CA GLU A 41 8.64 3.83 25.63
C GLU A 41 7.90 4.40 24.42
N GLN A 42 6.98 5.33 24.66
CA GLN A 42 6.25 6.01 23.58
C GLN A 42 7.17 6.85 22.70
N GLU A 43 8.11 7.59 23.30
CA GLU A 43 9.12 8.37 22.60
C GLU A 43 10.03 7.48 21.75
N LEU A 44 10.57 6.40 22.34
CA LEU A 44 11.39 5.43 21.63
C LEU A 44 10.65 4.79 20.45
N LEU A 45 9.36 4.47 20.62
CA LEU A 45 8.53 3.98 19.53
C LEU A 45 8.45 5.01 18.41
N ARG A 46 8.06 6.26 18.71
CA ARG A 46 7.97 7.34 17.72
C ARG A 46 9.28 7.52 16.96
N ASP A 47 10.41 7.51 17.66
CA ASP A 47 11.74 7.64 17.07
C ASP A 47 12.15 6.43 16.22
N SER A 48 11.61 5.25 16.53
CA SER A 48 11.83 4.02 15.77
C SER A 48 10.99 3.93 14.50
N ILE A 49 9.91 4.72 14.38
CA ILE A 49 9.08 4.79 13.18
C ILE A 49 9.69 5.79 12.21
N LYS A 50 10.54 5.29 11.31
CA LYS A 50 11.20 6.08 10.27
C LYS A 50 11.01 5.44 8.91
N GLY A 51 10.47 6.22 7.97
CA GLY A 51 10.17 5.73 6.63
C GLY A 51 9.20 4.54 6.64
N GLY A 52 9.05 3.94 5.48
CA GLY A 52 8.22 2.76 5.29
C GLY A 52 6.95 3.03 4.51
N LYS A 53 6.29 1.93 4.14
CA LYS A 53 5.11 1.92 3.25
C LYS A 53 3.82 1.58 3.98
N LEU A 54 3.84 1.65 5.31
CA LEU A 54 2.73 1.35 6.20
C LEU A 54 2.35 2.61 6.96
N LYS A 55 1.06 2.91 7.05
CA LYS A 55 0.56 3.97 7.92
C LYS A 55 0.50 3.48 9.36
N VAL A 56 1.28 4.11 10.24
CA VAL A 56 1.49 3.62 11.61
C VAL A 56 0.55 4.32 12.60
N PHE A 57 -0.05 3.54 13.49
CA PHE A 57 -0.84 4.01 14.64
C PHE A 57 -0.20 3.48 15.92
N ILE A 58 0.33 4.36 16.77
CA ILE A 58 1.04 3.96 18.00
C ILE A 58 0.06 3.95 19.17
N TRP A 59 -0.08 2.78 19.81
CA TRP A 59 -0.91 2.54 20.98
C TRP A 59 -2.38 2.94 20.80
N GLU A 60 -2.88 2.83 19.56
CA GLU A 60 -4.27 3.09 19.24
C GLU A 60 -5.09 1.80 19.36
N GLU A 61 -5.91 1.72 20.39
CA GLU A 61 -6.81 0.59 20.64
C GLU A 61 -8.25 0.89 20.21
N ASN A 62 -8.59 2.17 19.98
CA ASN A 62 -9.89 2.59 19.51
C ASN A 62 -10.00 2.40 17.99
N ALA A 63 -10.79 1.41 17.58
CA ALA A 63 -11.08 1.12 16.19
C ALA A 63 -11.64 2.31 15.39
N GLY A 64 -12.30 3.29 16.04
CA GLY A 64 -12.83 4.49 15.40
C GLY A 64 -11.77 5.49 14.95
N ASN A 65 -10.61 5.51 15.60
CA ASN A 65 -9.50 6.41 15.26
C ASN A 65 -8.64 5.86 14.10
N ILE A 66 -8.81 4.57 13.77
CA ILE A 66 -8.08 3.92 12.68
C ILE A 66 -8.93 4.02 11.42
N ALA A 67 -8.47 4.83 10.46
CA ALA A 67 -9.16 5.04 9.19
C ALA A 67 -9.48 3.70 8.48
N ASP A 68 -10.56 3.68 7.70
CA ASP A 68 -10.93 2.53 6.86
C ASP A 68 -10.65 2.86 5.39
N SER A 69 -9.37 3.05 5.09
CA SER A 69 -8.81 3.37 3.77
C SER A 69 -8.19 2.14 3.13
N GLU A 70 -7.83 2.22 1.84
CA GLU A 70 -7.19 1.13 1.10
C GLU A 70 -5.69 0.99 1.40
N GLU A 71 -5.07 2.00 2.01
CA GLU A 71 -3.64 1.99 2.39
C GLU A 71 -3.34 0.92 3.45
N LEU A 72 -2.16 0.31 3.39
CA LEU A 72 -1.73 -0.65 4.41
C LEU A 72 -1.41 0.06 5.73
N LYS A 73 -1.85 -0.52 6.85
CA LYS A 73 -1.80 0.09 8.18
C LYS A 73 -1.11 -0.84 9.17
N LEU A 74 -0.25 -0.27 10.00
CA LEU A 74 0.40 -0.95 11.11
C LEU A 74 -0.09 -0.37 12.43
N VAL A 75 -0.81 -1.15 13.21
CA VAL A 75 -1.29 -0.74 14.54
C VAL A 75 -0.35 -1.34 15.59
N ILE A 76 0.33 -0.49 16.33
CA ILE A 76 1.27 -0.91 17.38
C ILE A 76 0.53 -0.91 18.72
N LEU A 77 0.52 -2.03 19.43
CA LEU A 77 -0.16 -2.19 20.72
C LEU A 77 0.84 -2.27 21.88
N LYS A 78 0.43 -1.87 23.09
CA LYS A 78 1.28 -1.94 24.32
C LYS A 78 1.60 -3.38 24.78
N ARG A 79 0.75 -4.32 24.38
CA ARG A 79 0.81 -5.74 24.72
C ARG A 79 -0.01 -6.53 23.72
N GLU A 80 0.14 -7.84 23.73
CA GLU A 80 -0.79 -8.72 23.03
C GLU A 80 -2.21 -8.55 23.60
N ASN A 81 -3.16 -8.24 22.72
CA ASN A 81 -4.57 -8.11 23.07
C ASN A 81 -5.44 -8.52 21.88
N THR A 82 -5.77 -9.81 21.83
CA THR A 82 -6.49 -10.40 20.70
C THR A 82 -7.91 -9.82 20.57
N GLU A 83 -8.56 -9.46 21.67
CA GLU A 83 -9.89 -8.83 21.69
C GLU A 83 -9.86 -7.48 20.99
N VAL A 84 -8.87 -6.63 21.30
CA VAL A 84 -8.68 -5.34 20.64
C VAL A 84 -8.37 -5.52 19.15
N MET A 85 -7.46 -6.43 18.79
CA MET A 85 -7.17 -6.71 17.38
C MET A 85 -8.42 -7.15 16.61
N LYS A 86 -9.21 -8.08 17.18
CA LYS A 86 -10.48 -8.54 16.60
C LYS A 86 -11.49 -7.40 16.48
N ASN A 87 -11.57 -6.50 17.46
CA ASN A 87 -12.46 -5.35 17.41
C ASN A 87 -12.07 -4.37 16.29
N ILE A 88 -10.77 -4.06 16.18
CA ILE A 88 -10.22 -3.20 15.13
C ILE A 88 -10.47 -3.80 13.75
N LEU A 89 -10.30 -5.10 13.57
CA LEU A 89 -10.60 -5.78 12.30
C LEU A 89 -12.08 -5.74 11.93
N LYS A 90 -12.97 -5.82 12.92
CA LYS A 90 -14.42 -5.88 12.69
C LYS A 90 -15.06 -4.51 12.48
N THR A 91 -14.55 -3.46 13.12
CA THR A 91 -15.25 -2.17 13.20
C THR A 91 -14.37 -0.97 12.88
N LYS A 92 -15.03 0.12 12.48
CA LYS A 92 -14.47 1.47 12.39
C LYS A 92 -15.41 2.38 13.19
N GLY A 93 -15.25 2.38 14.50
CA GLY A 93 -16.21 3.02 15.40
C GLY A 93 -17.51 2.22 15.43
N GLN A 94 -18.63 2.81 15.02
CA GLN A 94 -19.94 2.16 15.04
C GLN A 94 -20.28 1.37 13.77
N THR A 95 -19.51 1.53 12.70
CA THR A 95 -19.78 0.84 11.43
C THR A 95 -18.88 -0.39 11.26
N PRO A 96 -19.33 -1.44 10.56
CA PRO A 96 -18.46 -2.53 10.15
C PRO A 96 -17.29 -2.00 9.32
N ARG A 97 -16.10 -2.58 9.52
CA ARG A 97 -14.92 -2.26 8.74
C ARG A 97 -14.95 -3.02 7.41
N VAL A 98 -14.61 -2.33 6.33
CA VAL A 98 -14.59 -2.89 4.98
C VAL A 98 -13.18 -3.35 4.60
N ASN A 99 -12.15 -2.52 4.76
CA ASN A 99 -10.80 -2.82 4.29
C ASN A 99 -9.99 -3.60 5.34
N ILE A 100 -10.51 -4.76 5.73
CA ILE A 100 -9.98 -5.61 6.81
C ILE A 100 -8.57 -6.11 6.49
N ASN A 101 -8.32 -6.48 5.22
CA ASN A 101 -7.06 -7.09 4.79
C ASN A 101 -5.89 -6.08 4.69
N THR A 102 -6.13 -4.81 5.02
CA THR A 102 -5.12 -3.74 5.03
C THR A 102 -4.46 -3.53 6.39
N LEU A 103 -4.90 -4.25 7.43
CA LEU A 103 -4.44 -4.07 8.80
C LEU A 103 -3.39 -5.11 9.20
N PHE A 104 -2.34 -4.65 9.86
CA PHE A 104 -1.34 -5.45 10.55
C PHE A 104 -1.18 -4.95 11.98
N PHE A 105 -0.81 -5.83 12.89
CA PHE A 105 -0.57 -5.47 14.28
C PHE A 105 0.86 -5.78 14.68
N LEU A 106 1.51 -4.86 15.40
CA LEU A 106 2.80 -5.09 16.03
C LEU A 106 2.62 -4.96 17.54
N TYR A 107 3.17 -5.90 18.30
CA TYR A 107 3.12 -5.87 19.75
C TYR A 107 4.38 -6.47 20.36
N PRO A 108 4.62 -6.22 21.66
CA PRO A 108 5.80 -6.72 22.30
C PRO A 108 5.80 -8.23 22.50
N LEU A 109 7.00 -8.81 22.46
CA LEU A 109 7.24 -10.12 23.04
C LEU A 109 7.41 -9.97 24.56
N GLU A 110 6.49 -10.57 25.31
CA GLU A 110 6.42 -10.39 26.76
C GLU A 110 7.68 -10.86 27.51
N SER A 111 8.38 -11.89 27.01
CA SER A 111 9.62 -12.39 27.63
C SER A 111 10.76 -11.38 27.61
N GLU A 112 10.72 -10.37 26.74
CA GLU A 112 11.73 -9.30 26.65
C GLU A 112 11.41 -8.09 27.55
N ARG A 113 10.20 -8.05 28.15
CA ARG A 113 9.71 -6.88 28.90
C ARG A 113 10.61 -6.49 30.06
N SER A 114 11.03 -7.45 30.89
CA SER A 114 11.86 -7.16 32.07
C SER A 114 13.22 -6.56 31.67
N GLY A 115 13.84 -7.09 30.62
CA GLY A 115 15.10 -6.61 30.07
C GLY A 115 14.97 -5.20 29.49
N PHE A 116 13.90 -4.95 28.74
CA PHE A 116 13.59 -3.64 28.18
C PHE A 116 13.35 -2.59 29.27
N ILE A 117 12.48 -2.88 30.26
CA ILE A 117 12.21 -2.00 31.41
C ILE A 117 13.49 -1.69 32.18
N ASN A 118 14.33 -2.70 32.45
CA ASN A 118 15.59 -2.49 33.15
C ASN A 118 16.54 -1.56 32.37
N THR A 119 16.57 -1.66 31.05
CA THR A 119 17.37 -0.79 30.19
C THR A 119 16.84 0.66 30.21
N MET A 120 15.51 0.85 30.17
CA MET A 120 14.90 2.19 30.31
C MET A 120 15.17 2.80 31.69
N LYS A 121 14.99 2.04 32.77
CA LYS A 121 15.31 2.49 34.14
C LYS A 121 16.77 2.94 34.26
N ARG A 122 17.71 2.20 33.64
CA ARG A 122 19.13 2.60 33.60
C ARG A 122 19.32 3.93 32.88
N LYS A 123 18.68 4.14 31.73
CA LYS A 123 18.78 5.39 30.96
C LYS A 123 18.27 6.58 31.79
N ILE A 124 17.05 6.46 32.35
CA ILE A 124 16.45 7.49 33.22
C ILE A 124 17.35 7.77 34.42
N ALA A 125 17.86 6.72 35.07
CA ALA A 125 18.73 6.88 36.23
C ALA A 125 20.05 7.58 35.88
N TYR A 126 20.69 7.24 34.75
CA TYR A 126 21.90 7.95 34.30
C TYR A 126 21.63 9.41 33.93
N GLU A 127 20.51 9.71 33.25
CA GLU A 127 20.11 11.10 32.99
C GLU A 127 19.88 11.87 34.29
N ASN A 128 19.21 11.25 35.26
CA ASN A 128 18.98 11.86 36.58
C ASN A 128 20.28 12.09 37.34
N ILE A 129 21.28 11.20 37.21
CA ILE A 129 22.61 11.40 37.78
C ILE A 129 23.33 12.56 37.09
N GLU A 130 23.28 12.64 35.77
CA GLU A 130 23.94 13.71 35.01
C GLU A 130 23.34 15.09 35.32
N LYS A 131 22.02 15.16 35.52
CA LYS A 131 21.29 16.40 35.81
C LYS A 131 21.37 16.85 37.29
N ASP A 132 21.69 15.95 38.22
CA ASP A 132 21.67 16.22 39.67
C ASP A 132 22.94 16.95 40.14
N LYS A 133 22.82 18.27 40.27
CA LYS A 133 23.90 19.16 40.72
C LYS A 133 24.33 18.94 42.18
N ASN A 134 23.54 18.22 42.99
CA ASN A 134 23.88 17.94 44.38
C ASN A 134 24.82 16.73 44.51
N LEU A 135 25.01 15.96 43.43
CA LEU A 135 25.99 14.89 43.39
C LEU A 135 27.39 15.47 43.17
N ASN A 136 28.23 15.39 44.19
CA ASN A 136 29.64 15.78 44.12
C ASN A 136 30.47 14.71 43.37
N LEU A 137 30.23 14.57 42.06
CA LEU A 137 30.95 13.65 41.19
C LEU A 137 32.30 14.24 40.74
N SER A 138 33.35 13.42 40.70
CA SER A 138 34.62 13.81 40.07
C SER A 138 34.47 13.94 38.55
N ASP A 139 35.46 14.55 37.88
CA ASP A 139 35.41 14.70 36.43
C ASP A 139 35.56 13.35 35.70
N GLU A 140 36.30 12.39 36.27
CA GLU A 140 36.33 11.01 35.80
C GLU A 140 34.95 10.35 35.91
N GLN A 141 34.27 10.51 37.05
CA GLN A 141 32.94 9.95 37.28
C GLN A 141 31.90 10.54 36.32
N LYS A 142 31.97 11.85 36.04
CA LYS A 142 31.11 12.49 35.02
C LYS A 142 31.37 11.94 33.62
N LYS A 143 32.64 11.72 33.25
CA LYS A 143 33.01 11.10 31.97
C LYS A 143 32.49 9.66 31.87
N GLU A 144 32.56 8.90 32.96
CA GLU A 144 32.01 7.54 33.04
C GLU A 144 30.49 7.53 32.86
N VAL A 145 29.75 8.38 33.57
CA VAL A 145 28.29 8.52 33.44
C VAL A 145 27.90 8.85 32.00
N LYS A 146 28.57 9.81 31.36
CA LYS A 146 28.32 10.16 29.95
C LYS A 146 28.56 8.99 28.99
N LYS A 147 29.63 8.23 29.22
CA LYS A 147 29.97 7.05 28.42
C LYS A 147 28.90 5.97 28.54
N GLU A 148 28.48 5.65 29.76
CA GLU A 148 27.45 4.63 30.00
C GLU A 148 26.05 5.09 29.55
N LEU A 149 25.74 6.38 29.64
CA LEU A 149 24.51 6.94 29.09
C LEU A 149 24.43 6.72 27.58
N LYS A 150 25.47 7.13 26.83
CA LYS A 150 25.55 6.93 25.37
C LYS A 150 25.45 5.46 24.98
N LYS A 151 26.09 4.57 25.75
CA LYS A 151 25.99 3.12 25.54
C LYS A 151 24.57 2.60 25.79
N THR A 152 23.91 3.10 26.83
CA THR A 152 22.53 2.73 27.17
C THR A 152 21.55 3.21 26.10
N GLU A 153 21.74 4.40 25.54
CA GLU A 153 20.95 4.92 24.42
C GLU A 153 21.04 4.02 23.18
N ASN A 154 22.25 3.58 22.81
CA ASN A 154 22.42 2.64 21.71
C ASN A 154 21.77 1.28 22.00
N ASN A 155 21.93 0.78 23.23
CA ASN A 155 21.29 -0.48 23.65
C ASN A 155 19.76 -0.39 23.62
N LEU A 156 19.17 0.78 23.94
CA LEU A 156 17.73 0.99 23.88
C LEU A 156 17.19 0.90 22.45
N LYS A 157 17.91 1.45 21.46
CA LYS A 157 17.53 1.35 20.04
C LYS A 157 17.44 -0.10 19.57
N GLU A 158 18.34 -0.97 20.04
CA GLU A 158 18.25 -2.39 19.73
C GLU A 158 17.19 -3.10 20.58
N SER A 159 17.07 -2.72 21.86
CA SER A 159 16.15 -3.36 22.79
C SER A 159 14.69 -3.12 22.42
N ILE A 160 14.34 -1.94 21.87
CA ILE A 160 12.97 -1.69 21.42
C ILE A 160 12.60 -2.58 20.23
N ARG A 161 13.53 -2.82 19.31
CA ARG A 161 13.33 -3.73 18.16
C ARG A 161 13.22 -5.19 18.62
N ARG A 162 14.01 -5.59 19.62
CA ARG A 162 13.87 -6.92 20.26
C ARG A 162 12.56 -7.06 21.02
N PHE A 163 12.06 -5.98 21.61
CA PHE A 163 10.83 -5.98 22.39
C PHE A 163 9.61 -6.01 21.47
N TYR A 164 9.44 -5.03 20.60
CA TYR A 164 8.35 -4.95 19.63
C TYR A 164 8.65 -5.78 18.38
N ARG A 165 8.42 -7.10 18.45
CA ARG A 165 8.77 -8.03 17.36
C ARG A 165 7.69 -9.02 16.95
N MET A 166 6.55 -9.04 17.63
CA MET A 166 5.47 -9.95 17.28
C MET A 166 4.50 -9.25 16.33
N VAL A 167 4.32 -9.82 15.14
CA VAL A 167 3.43 -9.28 14.09
C VAL A 167 2.23 -10.20 13.93
N ALA A 168 1.01 -9.67 14.11
CA ALA A 168 -0.21 -10.40 13.78
C ALA A 168 -0.81 -9.91 12.46
N VAL A 169 -1.19 -10.88 11.62
CA VAL A 169 -1.71 -10.68 10.26
C VAL A 169 -3.09 -11.34 10.14
N PRO A 170 -4.11 -10.66 9.59
CA PRO A 170 -5.41 -11.28 9.31
C PRO A 170 -5.27 -12.43 8.31
N ASP A 171 -5.83 -13.58 8.61
CA ASP A 171 -5.83 -14.75 7.73
C ASP A 171 -7.22 -15.39 7.71
N LYS A 172 -7.44 -16.39 6.86
CA LYS A 172 -8.72 -17.10 6.70
C LYS A 172 -9.26 -17.61 8.04
N ASP A 173 -8.37 -18.14 8.88
CA ASP A 173 -8.71 -18.75 10.18
C ASP A 173 -8.56 -17.78 11.36
N GLY A 174 -8.41 -16.48 11.11
CA GLY A 174 -8.36 -15.44 12.14
C GLY A 174 -7.11 -14.58 12.08
N LEU A 175 -6.26 -14.64 13.10
CA LEU A 175 -5.01 -13.90 13.18
C LEU A 175 -3.84 -14.87 13.23
N LYS A 176 -2.92 -14.73 12.29
CA LYS A 176 -1.65 -15.45 12.22
C LYS A 176 -0.57 -14.59 12.85
N SER A 177 0.16 -15.13 13.83
CA SER A 177 1.27 -14.45 14.48
C SER A 177 2.61 -14.90 13.92
N ASN A 178 3.47 -13.94 13.59
CA ASN A 178 4.83 -14.13 13.09
C ASN A 178 5.81 -13.39 14.02
N ASP A 179 6.97 -13.98 14.28
CA ASP A 179 8.08 -13.31 14.98
C ASP A 179 9.03 -12.68 13.94
N LEU A 180 9.35 -11.39 14.07
CA LEU A 180 10.34 -10.72 13.23
C LEU A 180 11.75 -11.31 13.42
N GLY A 181 12.00 -11.96 14.56
CA GLY A 181 13.29 -12.52 14.94
C GLY A 181 14.18 -11.51 15.64
N ILE A 182 15.48 -11.82 15.70
CA ILE A 182 16.47 -10.99 16.36
C ILE A 182 16.97 -9.93 15.37
N PRO A 183 16.97 -8.64 15.73
CA PRO A 183 17.52 -7.58 14.88
C PRO A 183 19.00 -7.80 14.57
N THR A 184 19.40 -7.56 13.32
CA THR A 184 20.81 -7.59 12.92
C THR A 184 21.57 -6.47 13.62
N TYR A 185 22.70 -6.80 14.23
CA TYR A 185 23.55 -5.83 14.94
C TYR A 185 24.07 -4.75 13.98
N GLY A 186 24.00 -3.48 14.42
CA GLY A 186 24.50 -2.33 13.65
C GLY A 186 23.59 -1.85 12.50
N GLU A 187 22.46 -2.50 12.26
CA GLU A 187 21.49 -2.07 11.25
C GLU A 187 20.58 -0.96 11.84
N GLU A 188 20.51 0.20 11.18
CA GLU A 188 19.70 1.35 11.61
C GLU A 188 18.35 1.45 10.87
N LYS A 189 17.68 0.31 10.67
CA LYS A 189 16.33 0.30 10.07
C LYS A 189 15.28 0.76 11.07
N GLY A 190 14.25 1.43 10.55
CA GLY A 190 13.05 1.76 11.30
C GLY A 190 12.17 0.51 11.50
N LEU A 191 11.45 0.48 12.61
CA LEU A 191 10.61 -0.66 13.00
C LEU A 191 9.48 -0.93 11.99
N SER A 192 8.87 0.13 11.45
CA SER A 192 7.86 0.04 10.39
C SER A 192 8.41 -0.59 9.11
N GLN A 193 9.67 -0.27 8.75
CA GLN A 193 10.34 -0.80 7.58
C GLN A 193 10.70 -2.28 7.77
N GLU A 194 11.15 -2.69 8.96
CA GLU A 194 11.42 -4.09 9.29
C GLU A 194 10.17 -4.96 9.19
N VAL A 195 9.05 -4.48 9.76
CA VAL A 195 7.76 -5.16 9.62
C VAL A 195 7.38 -5.30 8.15
N TYR A 196 7.50 -4.23 7.36
CA TYR A 196 7.19 -4.27 5.94
C TYR A 196 8.06 -5.27 5.17
N GLU A 197 9.37 -5.25 5.37
CA GLU A 197 10.31 -6.17 4.73
C GLU A 197 10.02 -7.63 5.09
N LYS A 198 9.70 -7.88 6.36
CA LYS A 198 9.32 -9.22 6.82
C LYS A 198 8.04 -9.69 6.14
N LEU A 199 6.98 -8.88 6.17
CA LEU A 199 5.70 -9.16 5.51
C LEU A 199 5.87 -9.39 4.00
N ARG A 200 6.75 -8.62 3.34
CA ARG A 200 7.09 -8.82 1.94
C ARG A 200 7.82 -10.15 1.72
N SER A 201 8.83 -10.46 2.54
CA SER A 201 9.63 -11.68 2.42
C SER A 201 8.81 -12.95 2.66
N ASP A 202 7.81 -12.87 3.55
CA ASP A 202 6.89 -13.96 3.86
C ASP A 202 5.76 -14.10 2.82
N GLY A 203 5.71 -13.21 1.82
CA GLY A 203 4.67 -13.19 0.79
C GLY A 203 3.31 -12.66 1.26
N GLU A 204 3.24 -12.07 2.46
CA GLU A 204 2.03 -11.45 3.01
C GLU A 204 1.67 -10.14 2.30
N ILE A 205 2.67 -9.45 1.73
CA ILE A 205 2.52 -8.26 0.88
C ILE A 205 3.29 -8.45 -0.43
N LEU A 206 2.63 -8.22 -1.55
CA LEU A 206 3.24 -8.26 -2.88
C LEU A 206 3.52 -6.86 -3.42
N GLU A 207 4.74 -6.65 -3.91
CA GLU A 207 5.12 -5.48 -4.72
C GLU A 207 4.94 -5.73 -6.23
N LYS A 208 4.73 -6.98 -6.62
CA LYS A 208 4.44 -7.37 -8.00
C LYS A 208 3.54 -8.60 -7.98
N ILE A 209 2.53 -8.61 -8.84
CA ILE A 209 1.74 -9.81 -9.12
C ILE A 209 2.23 -10.42 -10.44
N ALA A 210 2.65 -11.68 -10.40
CA ALA A 210 2.95 -12.42 -11.61
C ALA A 210 1.63 -12.74 -12.34
N PRO A 211 1.52 -12.44 -13.65
CA PRO A 211 0.29 -12.71 -14.41
C PRO A 211 -0.19 -14.16 -14.36
N LEU A 212 0.74 -15.11 -14.29
CA LEU A 212 0.41 -16.52 -14.14
C LEU A 212 -0.39 -16.79 -12.86
N VAL A 213 -0.06 -16.14 -11.75
CA VAL A 213 -0.80 -16.27 -10.48
C VAL A 213 -2.23 -15.78 -10.64
N LEU A 214 -2.45 -14.68 -11.38
CA LEU A 214 -3.80 -14.18 -11.65
C LEU A 214 -4.64 -15.20 -12.41
N ARG A 215 -4.05 -15.81 -13.45
CA ARG A 215 -4.70 -16.85 -14.25
C ARG A 215 -5.05 -18.06 -13.39
N GLU A 216 -4.05 -18.64 -12.72
CA GLU A 216 -4.22 -19.89 -11.98
C GLU A 216 -5.15 -19.74 -10.78
N LYS A 217 -5.08 -18.61 -10.07
CA LYS A 217 -5.85 -18.39 -8.84
C LYS A 217 -7.28 -17.95 -9.11
N TYR A 218 -7.51 -17.11 -10.11
CA TYR A 218 -8.81 -16.43 -10.26
C TYR A 218 -9.58 -16.82 -11.53
N LEU A 219 -8.92 -17.35 -12.56
CA LEU A 219 -9.53 -17.60 -13.86
C LEU A 219 -9.65 -19.09 -14.20
N THR A 220 -8.90 -19.97 -13.54
CA THR A 220 -8.99 -21.43 -13.75
C THR A 220 -10.42 -21.94 -13.52
N GLY A 221 -10.97 -22.60 -14.54
CA GLY A 221 -12.33 -23.13 -14.53
C GLY A 221 -13.44 -22.09 -14.72
N ARG A 222 -13.11 -20.84 -15.07
CA ARG A 222 -14.06 -19.75 -15.32
C ARG A 222 -13.81 -19.10 -16.68
N GLU A 223 -14.87 -18.63 -17.32
CA GLU A 223 -14.73 -17.88 -18.57
C GLU A 223 -14.24 -16.46 -18.34
N TYR A 224 -14.59 -15.84 -17.21
CA TYR A 224 -14.17 -14.50 -16.83
C TYR A 224 -14.23 -14.25 -15.32
N VAL A 225 -13.65 -13.13 -14.88
CA VAL A 225 -13.74 -12.59 -13.51
C VAL A 225 -13.72 -11.06 -13.53
N SER A 226 -14.49 -10.39 -12.67
CA SER A 226 -14.50 -8.92 -12.55
C SER A 226 -13.22 -8.39 -11.94
N THR A 227 -12.62 -7.38 -12.58
CA THR A 227 -11.39 -6.73 -12.08
C THR A 227 -11.64 -5.93 -10.81
N GLU A 228 -12.79 -5.26 -10.71
CA GLU A 228 -13.25 -4.57 -9.51
C GLU A 228 -13.39 -5.54 -8.32
N GLN A 229 -14.02 -6.70 -8.54
CA GLN A 229 -14.19 -7.72 -7.50
C GLN A 229 -12.86 -8.31 -7.03
N LEU A 230 -11.89 -8.51 -7.95
CA LEU A 230 -10.54 -8.95 -7.60
C LEU A 230 -9.86 -7.93 -6.67
N TYR A 231 -9.87 -6.67 -7.07
CA TYR A 231 -9.27 -5.60 -6.27
C TYR A 231 -9.96 -5.46 -4.92
N HIS A 232 -11.29 -5.42 -4.88
CA HIS A 232 -12.01 -5.35 -3.61
C HIS A 232 -11.79 -6.58 -2.72
N SER A 233 -11.72 -7.79 -3.28
CA SER A 233 -11.43 -8.99 -2.49
C SER A 233 -10.06 -8.89 -1.82
N SER A 234 -9.07 -8.34 -2.53
CA SER A 234 -7.72 -8.10 -2.00
C SER A 234 -7.70 -7.19 -0.77
N LEU A 235 -8.65 -6.25 -0.68
CA LEU A 235 -8.76 -5.31 0.44
C LEU A 235 -9.65 -5.83 1.58
N LYS A 236 -10.70 -6.59 1.24
CA LYS A 236 -11.79 -6.94 2.18
C LYS A 236 -11.61 -8.31 2.83
N THR A 237 -10.92 -9.23 2.17
CA THR A 237 -10.93 -10.64 2.56
C THR A 237 -9.62 -11.02 3.29
N PRO A 238 -9.67 -11.41 4.57
CA PRO A 238 -8.50 -11.92 5.29
C PRO A 238 -7.83 -13.10 4.58
N GLY A 239 -6.50 -13.10 4.52
CA GLY A 239 -5.71 -14.14 3.84
C GLY A 239 -5.72 -14.06 2.31
N GLU A 240 -6.43 -13.08 1.72
CA GLU A 240 -6.35 -12.81 0.28
C GLU A 240 -5.06 -12.06 -0.06
N THR A 241 -4.66 -12.09 -1.34
CA THR A 241 -3.45 -11.43 -1.83
C THR A 241 -3.45 -9.95 -1.45
N ARG A 242 -2.42 -9.45 -0.77
CA ARG A 242 -2.25 -8.01 -0.48
C ARG A 242 -1.23 -7.41 -1.41
N THR A 243 -1.49 -6.19 -1.88
CA THR A 243 -0.52 -5.41 -2.64
C THR A 243 -0.24 -4.10 -1.94
N ILE A 244 0.90 -3.50 -2.27
CA ILE A 244 1.27 -2.20 -1.70
C ILE A 244 0.32 -1.08 -2.13
N ASN A 245 -0.23 -1.17 -3.34
CA ASN A 245 -1.20 -0.24 -3.88
C ASN A 245 -1.99 -0.88 -5.02
N ARG A 246 -2.97 -0.13 -5.53
CA ARG A 246 -3.81 -0.46 -6.69
C ARG A 246 -3.02 -0.76 -7.95
N THR A 247 -1.97 0.02 -8.22
CA THR A 247 -1.17 -0.06 -9.45
C THR A 247 -0.52 -1.43 -9.65
N ILE A 248 -0.24 -2.18 -8.58
CA ILE A 248 0.29 -3.54 -8.70
C ILE A 248 -0.70 -4.49 -9.39
N TRP A 249 -2.01 -4.33 -9.16
CA TRP A 249 -3.04 -5.11 -9.86
C TRP A 249 -3.16 -4.69 -11.32
N GLU A 250 -3.18 -3.38 -11.59
CA GLU A 250 -3.23 -2.83 -12.94
C GLU A 250 -2.06 -3.34 -13.79
N GLN A 251 -0.84 -3.27 -13.26
CA GLN A 251 0.36 -3.77 -13.93
C GLN A 251 0.32 -5.28 -14.15
N GLY A 252 -0.10 -6.06 -13.14
CA GLY A 252 -0.19 -7.51 -13.25
C GLY A 252 -1.20 -7.97 -14.30
N ILE A 253 -2.37 -7.31 -14.36
CA ILE A 253 -3.40 -7.60 -15.36
C ILE A 253 -2.92 -7.18 -16.75
N ALA A 254 -2.42 -5.94 -16.92
CA ALA A 254 -1.92 -5.46 -18.21
C ALA A 254 -0.77 -6.32 -18.76
N GLU A 255 0.15 -6.77 -17.89
CA GLU A 255 1.22 -7.70 -18.27
C GLU A 255 0.65 -9.06 -18.72
N GLY A 256 -0.40 -9.58 -18.07
CA GLY A 256 -1.07 -10.82 -18.49
C GLY A 256 -1.79 -10.72 -19.83
N VAL A 257 -2.47 -9.59 -20.07
CA VAL A 257 -3.18 -9.30 -21.33
C VAL A 257 -2.21 -9.21 -22.49
N SER A 258 -1.12 -8.45 -22.32
CA SER A 258 -0.09 -8.29 -23.36
C SER A 258 0.63 -9.60 -23.68
N LYS A 259 0.83 -10.47 -22.70
CA LYS A 259 1.40 -11.82 -22.90
C LYS A 259 0.40 -12.84 -23.46
N GLY A 260 -0.88 -12.49 -23.53
CA GLY A 260 -1.93 -13.38 -24.01
C GLY A 260 -2.28 -14.53 -23.06
N LEU A 261 -1.99 -14.41 -21.76
CA LEU A 261 -2.37 -15.42 -20.77
C LEU A 261 -3.87 -15.41 -20.45
N PHE A 262 -4.49 -14.25 -20.67
CA PHE A 262 -5.92 -13.96 -20.61
C PHE A 262 -6.15 -12.65 -21.37
N GLY A 263 -7.40 -12.27 -21.64
CA GLY A 263 -7.75 -10.97 -22.21
C GLY A 263 -8.40 -10.04 -21.20
N LEU A 264 -8.62 -8.80 -21.62
CA LEU A 264 -9.41 -7.80 -20.91
C LEU A 264 -10.63 -7.45 -21.75
N GLY A 265 -11.76 -7.21 -21.10
CA GLY A 265 -12.93 -6.73 -21.79
C GLY A 265 -14.03 -6.31 -20.85
N ASP A 266 -15.26 -6.31 -21.36
CA ASP A 266 -16.42 -5.80 -20.66
C ASP A 266 -17.52 -6.86 -20.59
N LEU A 267 -18.27 -6.82 -19.50
CA LEU A 267 -19.51 -7.58 -19.38
C LEU A 267 -20.68 -6.76 -19.94
N GLU A 268 -21.16 -7.12 -21.12
CA GLU A 268 -22.30 -6.46 -21.78
C GLU A 268 -23.51 -7.39 -21.81
N SER A 269 -24.64 -6.95 -21.22
CA SER A 269 -25.86 -7.77 -21.11
C SER A 269 -25.57 -9.18 -20.59
N ASN A 270 -24.68 -9.27 -19.58
CA ASN A 270 -24.23 -10.52 -18.96
C ASN A 270 -23.41 -11.45 -19.87
N LYS A 271 -22.90 -10.95 -21.01
CA LYS A 271 -22.02 -11.67 -21.92
C LYS A 271 -20.61 -11.06 -21.88
N PRO A 272 -19.56 -11.86 -21.68
CA PRO A 272 -18.20 -11.37 -21.70
C PRO A 272 -17.78 -11.04 -23.14
N ILE A 273 -17.35 -9.80 -23.39
CA ILE A 273 -16.85 -9.35 -24.69
C ILE A 273 -15.38 -8.97 -24.55
N CYS A 274 -14.51 -9.68 -25.27
CA CYS A 274 -13.07 -9.43 -25.29
C CYS A 274 -12.76 -8.15 -26.07
N ARG A 275 -12.03 -7.22 -25.43
CA ARG A 275 -11.60 -5.96 -26.04
C ARG A 275 -10.11 -5.96 -26.33
N TYR A 276 -9.31 -6.48 -25.42
CA TYR A 276 -7.85 -6.50 -25.51
C TYR A 276 -7.31 -7.92 -25.32
N PHE A 277 -6.43 -8.35 -26.22
CA PHE A 277 -5.73 -9.63 -26.11
C PHE A 277 -4.42 -9.62 -26.92
N LYS A 278 -3.31 -10.01 -26.28
CA LYS A 278 -1.95 -9.93 -26.86
C LYS A 278 -1.55 -8.51 -27.30
N GLU A 279 -2.02 -7.51 -26.56
CA GLU A 279 -1.73 -6.11 -26.79
C GLU A 279 -1.69 -5.33 -25.47
N LYS A 280 -1.25 -4.07 -25.51
CA LYS A 280 -1.26 -3.21 -24.32
C LYS A 280 -2.69 -2.79 -24.00
N ALA A 281 -3.07 -2.91 -22.73
CA ALA A 281 -4.38 -2.51 -22.23
C ALA A 281 -4.23 -1.51 -21.08
N SER A 282 -5.17 -0.57 -20.99
CA SER A 282 -5.34 0.29 -19.82
C SER A 282 -6.35 -0.37 -18.88
N ILE A 283 -6.02 -0.48 -17.59
CA ILE A 283 -6.82 -1.19 -16.61
C ILE A 283 -7.52 -0.18 -15.70
N ALA A 284 -8.84 -0.31 -15.56
CA ALA A 284 -9.64 0.59 -14.73
C ALA A 284 -9.96 0.02 -13.34
N LEU A 285 -10.00 -1.31 -13.17
CA LEU A 285 -10.45 -2.01 -11.95
C LEU A 285 -11.81 -1.50 -11.43
N SER A 286 -12.77 -1.28 -12.33
CA SER A 286 -14.08 -0.72 -11.98
C SER A 286 -15.18 -1.13 -12.96
N GLY A 287 -16.43 -1.02 -12.51
CA GLY A 287 -17.60 -1.20 -13.36
C GLY A 287 -17.70 -2.60 -13.97
N ASN A 288 -17.87 -2.67 -15.29
CA ASN A 288 -18.10 -3.93 -16.00
C ASN A 288 -16.82 -4.56 -16.56
N GLU A 289 -15.64 -4.03 -16.20
CA GLU A 289 -14.36 -4.54 -16.67
C GLU A 289 -14.09 -5.95 -16.10
N ILE A 290 -13.68 -6.86 -16.98
CA ILE A 290 -13.44 -8.26 -16.68
C ILE A 290 -12.12 -8.76 -17.27
N VAL A 291 -11.44 -9.61 -16.52
CA VAL A 291 -10.41 -10.52 -17.06
C VAL A 291 -11.11 -11.72 -17.68
N ILE A 292 -10.76 -12.06 -18.91
CA ILE A 292 -11.43 -13.07 -19.73
C ILE A 292 -10.46 -14.18 -20.11
N SER A 293 -10.92 -15.43 -20.07
CA SER A 293 -10.10 -16.60 -20.44
C SER A 293 -9.54 -16.49 -21.86
N GLU A 294 -8.32 -17.01 -22.04
CA GLU A 294 -7.63 -17.06 -23.34
C GLU A 294 -8.50 -17.73 -24.41
N ALA A 295 -9.14 -18.85 -24.09
CA ALA A 295 -9.96 -19.62 -25.02
C ALA A 295 -11.11 -18.77 -25.58
N LEU A 296 -11.82 -18.06 -24.70
CA LEU A 296 -12.96 -17.23 -25.10
C LEU A 296 -12.53 -16.03 -25.96
N CYS A 297 -11.43 -15.37 -25.62
CA CYS A 297 -10.88 -14.29 -26.45
C CYS A 297 -10.47 -14.76 -27.84
N ASN A 298 -9.82 -15.93 -27.94
CA ASN A 298 -9.46 -16.52 -29.24
C ASN A 298 -10.70 -16.86 -30.08
N ASP A 299 -11.75 -17.40 -29.46
CA ASP A 299 -12.99 -17.75 -30.15
C ASP A 299 -13.74 -16.52 -30.67
N GLN A 300 -13.76 -15.43 -29.91
CA GLN A 300 -14.38 -14.17 -30.35
C GLN A 300 -13.63 -13.54 -31.52
N ARG A 301 -12.29 -13.47 -31.45
CA ARG A 301 -11.47 -12.93 -32.56
C ARG A 301 -11.59 -13.73 -33.85
N LYS A 302 -11.59 -15.07 -33.77
CA LYS A 302 -11.79 -15.93 -34.96
C LYS A 302 -13.15 -15.73 -35.61
N LYS A 303 -14.19 -15.40 -34.83
CA LYS A 303 -15.53 -15.10 -35.38
C LYS A 303 -15.55 -13.75 -36.07
N GLU A 304 -14.88 -12.74 -35.52
CA GLU A 304 -14.74 -11.42 -36.16
C GLU A 304 -13.95 -11.50 -37.48
N GLU A 305 -12.87 -12.29 -37.53
CA GLU A 305 -12.08 -12.50 -38.75
C GLU A 305 -12.83 -13.27 -39.86
N LYS A 306 -13.72 -14.20 -39.49
CA LYS A 306 -14.56 -14.93 -40.45
C LYS A 306 -15.71 -14.10 -41.02
N ILE A 307 -16.12 -13.05 -40.32
CA ILE A 307 -17.16 -12.11 -40.80
C ILE A 307 -16.54 -11.08 -41.77
N SER A 308 -15.23 -10.86 -41.72
CA SER A 308 -14.52 -9.87 -42.56
C SER A 308 -13.94 -10.41 -43.87
N THR A 309 -14.07 -11.71 -44.19
CA THR A 309 -13.61 -12.31 -45.45
C THR A 309 -14.80 -12.69 -46.37
N PRO A 310 -14.88 -12.21 -47.64
CA PRO A 310 -15.94 -12.62 -48.58
C PRO A 310 -15.71 -14.06 -49.12
N PRO A 311 -16.75 -14.82 -49.47
CA PRO A 311 -16.59 -16.16 -50.05
C PRO A 311 -16.20 -16.09 -51.53
N GLU A 312 -15.15 -16.80 -51.92
CA GLU A 312 -14.85 -17.09 -53.33
C GLU A 312 -15.88 -18.11 -53.87
N THR A 313 -16.49 -17.79 -55.02
CA THR A 313 -17.28 -18.76 -55.79
C THR A 313 -16.68 -18.95 -57.18
N GLU A 314 -16.62 -20.23 -57.53
CA GLU A 314 -16.02 -20.84 -58.70
C GLU A 314 -16.65 -20.43 -60.04
N THR A 315 -15.90 -20.74 -61.08
CA THR A 315 -16.04 -20.35 -62.47
C THR A 315 -17.08 -21.17 -63.22
N SER A 316 -17.90 -20.54 -64.06
CA SER A 316 -18.39 -21.14 -65.31
C SER A 316 -18.78 -20.06 -66.33
N LYS A 317 -18.22 -20.18 -67.54
CA LYS A 317 -18.40 -19.32 -68.73
C LYS A 317 -19.61 -19.78 -69.56
N GLU A 318 -20.27 -18.84 -70.24
CA GLU A 318 -20.67 -18.82 -71.67
C GLU A 318 -21.70 -17.67 -71.91
N THR A 319 -21.30 -16.50 -72.45
CA THR A 319 -21.33 -16.01 -73.86
C THR A 319 -22.68 -15.99 -74.59
N HIS A 320 -23.23 -14.79 -74.81
CA HIS A 320 -23.49 -14.18 -76.14
C HIS A 320 -24.02 -12.72 -76.04
N ASP A 321 -23.16 -11.75 -76.42
CA ASP A 321 -23.32 -10.66 -77.42
C ASP A 321 -24.73 -10.23 -77.90
N ILE A 322 -25.14 -8.98 -78.19
CA ILE A 322 -24.54 -7.64 -78.45
C ILE A 322 -25.72 -6.62 -78.43
N ASP A 323 -25.62 -5.44 -77.78
CA ASP A 323 -25.42 -4.13 -78.47
C ASP A 323 -25.53 -2.89 -77.55
N LYS A 324 -24.48 -2.06 -77.66
CA LYS A 324 -24.35 -0.59 -77.47
C LYS A 324 -25.03 0.11 -76.29
N TYR A 325 -24.19 0.61 -75.37
CA TYR A 325 -23.95 2.08 -75.20
C TYR A 325 -22.54 2.33 -74.64
N LYS A 326 -21.90 3.40 -75.13
CA LYS A 326 -20.52 3.80 -74.84
C LYS A 326 -20.34 4.44 -73.46
N THR A 327 -19.43 3.85 -72.68
CA THR A 327 -18.30 4.49 -71.96
C THR A 327 -18.60 5.49 -70.82
N ARG A 328 -18.47 5.05 -69.55
CA ARG A 328 -17.30 5.23 -68.64
C ARG A 328 -17.76 5.14 -67.16
N GLU A 329 -17.90 3.93 -66.63
CA GLU A 329 -18.08 3.71 -65.19
C GLU A 329 -16.75 3.91 -64.45
N LYS A 330 -16.73 4.85 -63.51
CA LYS A 330 -15.70 4.93 -62.47
C LYS A 330 -16.08 3.93 -61.37
N LYS A 331 -15.09 3.12 -60.96
CA LYS A 331 -15.05 2.32 -59.71
C LYS A 331 -15.95 2.93 -58.61
N GLN A 332 -16.98 2.20 -58.20
CA GLN A 332 -17.54 2.35 -56.86
C GLN A 332 -16.66 1.57 -55.88
N GLU A 333 -15.62 2.25 -55.39
CA GLU A 333 -15.04 1.92 -54.10
C GLU A 333 -16.12 2.16 -53.04
N SER A 334 -16.49 1.14 -52.27
CA SER A 334 -17.18 1.34 -51.00
C SER A 334 -16.21 2.04 -50.04
N LEU A 335 -16.16 3.36 -50.15
CA LEU A 335 -15.46 4.25 -49.22
C LEU A 335 -16.04 4.03 -47.83
N VAL A 336 -15.33 3.29 -46.98
CA VAL A 336 -15.51 3.39 -45.54
C VAL A 336 -15.24 4.86 -45.21
N LYS A 337 -16.29 5.62 -44.88
CA LYS A 337 -16.16 7.03 -44.50
C LYS A 337 -15.40 7.10 -43.18
N THR A 338 -14.09 7.28 -43.26
CA THR A 338 -13.25 7.63 -42.11
C THR A 338 -13.49 9.08 -41.74
N ARG A 339 -13.68 9.34 -40.44
CA ARG A 339 -13.70 10.70 -39.89
C ARG A 339 -12.32 11.01 -39.34
N ASN A 340 -11.63 11.93 -39.98
CA ASN A 340 -10.30 12.37 -39.54
C ASN A 340 -10.37 13.42 -38.43
N GLU A 341 -11.56 14.00 -38.20
CA GLU A 341 -11.84 14.99 -37.18
C GLU A 341 -13.24 14.74 -36.61
N ILE A 342 -13.40 14.90 -35.31
CA ILE A 342 -14.67 14.70 -34.60
C ILE A 342 -14.86 15.85 -33.61
N GLN A 343 -15.85 16.71 -33.87
CA GLN A 343 -16.27 17.76 -32.95
C GLN A 343 -17.63 17.40 -32.33
N LEU A 344 -17.69 17.33 -31.00
CA LEU A 344 -18.90 16.96 -30.26
C LEU A 344 -19.17 18.00 -29.18
N ARG A 345 -20.40 18.52 -29.12
CA ARG A 345 -20.86 19.42 -28.05
C ARG A 345 -22.11 18.83 -27.40
N PHE A 346 -22.04 18.54 -26.10
CA PHE A 346 -23.13 17.92 -25.35
C PHE A 346 -23.13 18.37 -23.88
N LYS A 347 -24.28 18.28 -23.21
CA LYS A 347 -24.41 18.57 -21.77
C LYS A 347 -24.40 17.28 -20.97
N VAL A 348 -23.61 17.23 -19.90
CA VAL A 348 -23.48 16.05 -19.02
C VAL A 348 -24.36 16.22 -17.79
N PRO A 349 -25.32 15.32 -17.52
CA PRO A 349 -26.08 15.35 -16.28
C PRO A 349 -25.20 15.07 -15.05
N LYS A 350 -25.52 15.69 -13.91
CA LYS A 350 -24.82 15.48 -12.64
C LYS A 350 -24.75 13.98 -12.30
N GLY A 351 -23.55 13.49 -12.00
CA GLY A 351 -23.30 12.09 -11.63
C GLY A 351 -23.15 11.11 -12.81
N LYS A 352 -23.16 11.58 -14.07
CA LYS A 352 -22.97 10.72 -15.26
C LYS A 352 -21.59 10.81 -15.91
N ILE A 353 -20.65 11.53 -15.29
CA ILE A 353 -19.31 11.77 -15.85
C ILE A 353 -18.52 10.47 -16.05
N ALA A 354 -18.66 9.50 -15.15
CA ALA A 354 -18.00 8.19 -15.23
C ALA A 354 -18.38 7.42 -16.52
N ASN A 355 -19.62 7.60 -17.00
CA ASN A 355 -20.10 6.97 -18.24
C ASN A 355 -19.43 7.55 -19.49
N ILE A 356 -18.90 8.77 -19.43
CA ILE A 356 -18.25 9.45 -20.55
C ILE A 356 -16.77 9.07 -20.64
N MET A 357 -16.15 8.67 -19.53
CA MET A 357 -14.75 8.22 -19.52
C MET A 357 -14.51 7.06 -20.50
N GLY A 358 -15.47 6.15 -20.66
CA GLY A 358 -15.37 5.08 -21.67
C GLY A 358 -15.35 5.60 -23.11
N VAL A 359 -16.09 6.68 -23.41
CA VAL A 359 -16.09 7.31 -24.73
C VAL A 359 -14.80 8.07 -24.98
N MET A 360 -14.28 8.76 -23.95
CA MET A 360 -13.00 9.48 -24.05
C MET A 360 -11.84 8.51 -24.30
N ASN A 361 -11.82 7.37 -23.61
CA ASN A 361 -10.83 6.31 -23.83
C ASN A 361 -10.91 5.75 -25.26
N LEU A 362 -12.12 5.58 -25.81
CA LEU A 362 -12.30 5.14 -27.19
C LEU A 362 -11.73 6.17 -28.18
N LEU A 363 -11.99 7.46 -27.97
CA LEU A 363 -11.45 8.51 -28.82
C LEU A 363 -9.92 8.58 -28.72
N GLN A 364 -9.36 8.44 -27.52
CA GLN A 364 -7.90 8.44 -27.31
C GLN A 364 -7.20 7.26 -28.01
N SER A 365 -7.92 6.13 -28.18
CA SER A 365 -7.39 4.98 -28.93
C SER A 365 -7.32 5.21 -30.46
N LYS A 366 -7.96 6.27 -30.98
CA LYS A 366 -8.11 6.54 -32.41
C LYS A 366 -7.52 7.87 -32.87
N PHE A 367 -7.33 8.83 -31.96
CA PHE A 367 -6.85 10.18 -32.26
C PHE A 367 -5.61 10.51 -31.42
N GLU A 368 -4.61 11.17 -32.03
CA GLU A 368 -3.36 11.55 -31.35
C GLU A 368 -3.56 12.68 -30.35
N THR A 369 -4.45 13.63 -30.66
CA THR A 369 -4.77 14.78 -29.81
C THR A 369 -6.25 14.79 -29.49
N LEU A 370 -6.59 15.09 -28.23
CA LEU A 370 -7.94 15.34 -27.77
C LEU A 370 -7.98 16.65 -26.99
N GLU A 371 -8.71 17.63 -27.51
CA GLU A 371 -8.98 18.89 -26.83
C GLU A 371 -10.32 18.78 -26.07
N ILE A 372 -10.33 19.19 -24.80
CA ILE A 372 -11.50 19.09 -23.92
C ILE A 372 -11.77 20.46 -23.29
N GLU A 373 -12.95 21.01 -23.58
CA GLU A 373 -13.46 22.21 -22.94
C GLU A 373 -14.39 21.83 -21.77
N LEU A 374 -14.03 22.23 -20.54
CA LEU A 374 -14.82 21.96 -19.34
C LEU A 374 -15.58 23.22 -18.89
N ILE A 375 -16.89 23.24 -19.14
CA ILE A 375 -17.77 24.33 -18.72
C ILE A 375 -18.65 23.87 -17.56
N ALA A 376 -18.40 24.41 -16.36
CA ALA A 376 -19.22 24.16 -15.17
C ALA A 376 -20.12 25.39 -14.89
N ASN A 377 -21.43 25.23 -15.13
CA ASN A 377 -22.44 26.26 -14.88
C ASN A 377 -23.39 25.82 -13.75
N GLU A 378 -24.11 26.77 -13.16
CA GLU A 378 -25.13 26.50 -12.11
C GLU A 378 -24.56 25.86 -10.83
N GLY A 379 -23.36 26.31 -10.42
CA GLY A 379 -22.69 25.92 -9.18
C GLY A 379 -21.71 27.00 -8.70
N ALA A 380 -21.05 26.76 -7.57
CA ALA A 380 -20.00 27.64 -7.04
C ALA A 380 -18.87 26.81 -6.43
N ILE A 381 -17.64 27.28 -6.57
CA ILE A 381 -16.43 26.78 -5.92
C ILE A 381 -15.72 27.98 -5.30
N THR A 382 -15.01 27.80 -4.19
CA THR A 382 -14.18 28.88 -3.63
C THR A 382 -12.90 29.00 -4.46
N GLU A 383 -12.35 30.22 -4.56
CA GLU A 383 -11.06 30.45 -5.23
C GLU A 383 -9.95 29.57 -4.65
N GLN A 384 -9.96 29.39 -3.33
CA GLN A 384 -8.99 28.51 -2.67
C GLN A 384 -9.15 27.05 -3.09
N ASP A 385 -10.38 26.52 -3.18
CA ASP A 385 -10.58 25.14 -3.64
C ASP A 385 -10.25 24.98 -5.13
N TYR A 386 -10.44 26.03 -5.94
CA TYR A 386 -10.03 26.03 -7.34
C TYR A 386 -8.50 25.94 -7.48
N GLU A 387 -7.76 26.78 -6.76
CA GLU A 387 -6.29 26.75 -6.78
C GLU A 387 -5.73 25.46 -6.16
N ASP A 388 -6.13 25.12 -4.93
CA ASP A 388 -5.53 24.04 -4.14
C ASP A 388 -5.94 22.65 -4.62
N LYS A 389 -7.14 22.49 -5.21
CA LYS A 389 -7.67 21.17 -5.61
C LYS A 389 -7.77 21.01 -7.12
N ILE A 390 -8.16 22.05 -7.86
CA ILE A 390 -8.36 21.93 -9.30
C ILE A 390 -7.05 22.18 -10.03
N LYS A 391 -6.45 23.37 -9.92
CA LYS A 391 -5.18 23.69 -10.61
C LYS A 391 -4.05 22.75 -10.18
N GLU A 392 -3.95 22.44 -8.89
CA GLU A 392 -2.95 21.49 -8.39
C GLU A 392 -3.11 20.08 -8.97
N ALA A 393 -4.35 19.59 -9.13
CA ALA A 393 -4.60 18.28 -9.73
C ALA A 393 -4.19 18.24 -11.21
N PHE A 394 -4.47 19.28 -11.99
CA PHE A 394 -4.01 19.37 -13.39
C PHE A 394 -2.48 19.45 -13.48
N ARG A 395 -1.83 20.20 -12.58
CA ARG A 395 -0.36 20.26 -12.49
C ARG A 395 0.25 18.90 -12.20
N GLN A 396 -0.32 18.12 -11.28
CA GLN A 396 0.14 16.77 -10.95
C GLN A 396 -0.04 15.78 -12.12
N LEU A 397 -1.03 16.02 -12.96
CA LEU A 397 -1.27 15.24 -14.18
C LEU A 397 -0.39 15.69 -15.36
N GLY A 398 0.40 16.76 -15.20
CA GLY A 398 1.28 17.29 -16.25
C GLY A 398 0.50 17.91 -17.42
N ILE A 399 -0.72 18.39 -17.17
CA ILE A 399 -1.58 19.01 -18.16
C ILE A 399 -1.49 20.53 -17.99
N GLU A 400 -1.07 21.23 -19.04
CA GLU A 400 -1.10 22.70 -19.08
C GLU A 400 -2.54 23.17 -19.28
N LEU A 401 -2.97 24.11 -18.44
CA LEU A 401 -4.25 24.79 -18.61
C LEU A 401 -3.99 26.06 -19.42
N ASP A 402 -4.63 26.17 -20.58
CA ASP A 402 -4.69 27.44 -21.30
C ASP A 402 -5.60 28.38 -20.50
N GLU A 403 -5.01 29.41 -19.87
CA GLU A 403 -5.76 30.46 -19.18
C GLU A 403 -6.30 31.46 -20.24
N GLU A 404 -7.62 31.50 -20.44
CA GLU A 404 -8.33 32.65 -21.04
C GLU A 404 -8.93 33.57 -19.97
#